data_AF-A0A843GTI3-F1
#
_entry.id   AF-A0A843GTI3-F1
#
_cell.length_a   1.000
_cell.length_b   1.000
_cell.length_c   1.000
_cell.angle_alpha   90.00
_cell.angle_beta   90.00
_cell.angle_gamma   90.00
#
_symmetry.space_group_name_H-M   'P 1'
#
loop_
_entity.id
_entity.type
_entity.pdbx_description
1 polymer ?
#
loop_
_entity_poly.entity_id
_entity_poly.type
_entity_poly.pdbx_seq_one_letter_code
_entity_poly.pdbx_strand_id
1 'polypeptide(L)'
;MTKKLTKQMLIDMGVKVEQNGDEWIVSRYSPKCGKSKDNVWKTCKRRSIIRKHKYAPDKVYVGYSWSYKNKVFACTESRLVYAYFIGDIPDDYDVDHIDNDPYNNKLSNLRLLTREENLKKRFMDNPDNPKNQWQYIKGEKDGR
;
A
#
# COMPACT_ATOMS: atom_id res chain seq x y z
N MET A 1 -4.21 4.69 11.38
CA MET A 1 -4.13 3.23 11.46
C MET A 1 -4.34 2.67 10.07
N THR A 2 -3.50 1.74 9.67
CA THR A 2 -3.62 1.07 8.39
C THR A 2 -4.64 -0.04 8.55
N LYS A 3 -5.70 -0.02 7.73
CA LYS A 3 -6.83 -0.95 7.86
C LYS A 3 -6.47 -2.32 7.30
N LYS A 4 -7.01 -3.36 7.92
CA LYS A 4 -6.97 -4.72 7.42
C LYS A 4 -7.43 -4.79 5.96
N LEU A 5 -6.74 -5.61 5.17
CA LEU A 5 -7.11 -5.91 3.80
C LEU A 5 -6.84 -7.39 3.54
N THR A 6 -7.90 -8.12 3.17
CA THR A 6 -7.80 -9.55 2.86
C THR A 6 -8.06 -9.82 1.39
N LYS A 7 -7.60 -10.97 0.90
CA LYS A 7 -7.90 -11.43 -0.46
C LYS A 7 -9.41 -11.55 -0.68
N GLN A 8 -10.13 -12.10 0.31
CA GLN A 8 -11.58 -12.28 0.22
C GLN A 8 -12.31 -10.93 0.08
N MET A 9 -11.89 -9.90 0.83
CA MET A 9 -12.46 -8.56 0.69
C MET A 9 -12.28 -8.00 -0.73
N LEU A 10 -11.14 -8.25 -1.37
CA LEU A 10 -10.90 -7.83 -2.76
C LEU A 10 -11.82 -8.56 -3.72
N ILE A 11 -11.99 -9.88 -3.55
CA ILE A 11 -12.90 -10.70 -4.36
C ILE A 11 -14.35 -10.23 -4.18
N ASP A 12 -14.80 -9.97 -2.95
CA ASP A 12 -16.14 -9.47 -2.63
C ASP A 12 -16.40 -8.06 -3.18
N MET A 13 -15.33 -7.27 -3.35
CA MET A 13 -15.38 -5.98 -4.05
C MET A 13 -15.36 -6.13 -5.57
N GLY A 14 -15.24 -7.36 -6.08
CA GLY A 14 -15.13 -7.67 -7.49
C GLY A 14 -13.80 -7.18 -8.07
N VAL A 15 -12.70 -7.20 -7.32
CA VAL A 15 -11.38 -6.76 -7.78
C VAL A 15 -10.58 -7.96 -8.28
N LYS A 16 -9.93 -7.79 -9.42
CA LYS A 16 -9.00 -8.74 -10.01
C LYS A 16 -7.67 -8.03 -10.24
N VAL A 17 -6.57 -8.67 -9.83
CA VAL A 17 -5.22 -8.18 -10.05
C VAL A 17 -4.50 -9.18 -10.94
N GLU A 18 -3.90 -8.69 -12.03
CA GLU A 18 -3.20 -9.50 -13.03
C GLU A 18 -1.84 -8.87 -13.31
N GLN A 19 -0.85 -9.72 -13.57
CA GLN A 19 0.47 -9.28 -13.99
C GLN A 19 0.52 -9.23 -15.52
N ASN A 20 1.04 -8.14 -16.08
CA ASN A 20 1.33 -8.00 -17.50
C ASN A 20 2.78 -7.50 -17.66
N GLY A 21 3.73 -8.43 -17.82
CA GLY A 21 5.16 -8.11 -17.77
C GLY A 21 5.59 -7.61 -16.39
N ASP A 22 6.23 -6.44 -16.35
CA ASP A 22 6.62 -5.77 -15.10
C ASP A 22 5.51 -4.90 -14.48
N GLU A 23 4.34 -4.84 -15.11
CA GLU A 23 3.22 -4.01 -14.67
C GLU A 23 2.07 -4.80 -14.05
N TRP A 24 1.38 -4.18 -13.10
CA TRP A 24 0.17 -4.72 -12.48
C TRP A 24 -1.11 -4.10 -13.03
N ILE A 25 -1.97 -4.91 -13.62
CA ILE A 25 -3.28 -4.49 -14.09
C ILE A 25 -4.30 -4.80 -13.00
N VAL A 26 -4.93 -3.75 -12.47
CA VAL A 26 -6.05 -3.88 -11.54
C VAL A 26 -7.33 -3.64 -12.31
N SER A 27 -8.22 -4.62 -12.31
CA SER A 27 -9.54 -4.56 -12.94
C SER A 27 -10.62 -4.75 -11.88
N ARG A 28 -11.79 -4.14 -12.12
CA ARG A 28 -12.96 -4.37 -11.28
C ARG A 28 -14.13 -4.87 -12.10
N TYR A 29 -14.92 -5.73 -11.48
CA TYR A 29 -16.20 -6.16 -11.95
C TYR A 29 -17.17 -4.98 -11.82
N SER A 30 -17.69 -4.51 -12.94
CA SER A 30 -18.71 -3.47 -12.96
C SER A 30 -20.06 -4.15 -13.14
N PRO A 31 -20.87 -4.31 -12.07
CA PRO A 31 -22.27 -4.67 -12.27
C PRO A 31 -22.96 -3.58 -13.10
N LYS A 32 -23.94 -4.00 -13.89
CA LYS A 32 -24.60 -3.24 -14.96
C LYS A 32 -24.94 -1.79 -14.56
N CYS A 33 -24.58 -0.83 -15.41
CA CYS A 33 -25.14 0.52 -15.38
C CYS A 33 -25.62 0.89 -16.79
N GLY A 34 -26.94 0.90 -17.02
CA GLY A 34 -27.54 1.26 -18.31
C GLY A 34 -27.54 0.17 -19.40
N LYS A 35 -27.79 0.59 -20.66
CA LYS A 35 -28.30 -0.21 -21.81
C LYS A 35 -27.41 -1.34 -22.39
N SER A 36 -26.22 -1.65 -21.85
CA SER A 36 -25.39 -2.76 -22.36
C SER A 36 -25.76 -4.09 -21.68
N LYS A 37 -25.84 -5.18 -22.45
CA LYS A 37 -26.36 -6.48 -21.96
C LYS A 37 -25.36 -7.33 -21.15
N ASP A 38 -24.06 -7.05 -21.24
CA ASP A 38 -23.03 -7.92 -20.66
C ASP A 38 -22.36 -7.30 -19.43
N ASN A 39 -22.11 -8.14 -18.43
CA ASN A 39 -21.25 -7.78 -17.31
C ASN A 39 -19.80 -7.74 -17.82
N VAL A 40 -19.09 -6.65 -17.55
CA VAL A 40 -17.73 -6.44 -18.07
C VAL A 40 -16.76 -6.06 -16.96
N TRP A 41 -15.59 -6.68 -17.04
CA TRP A 41 -14.41 -6.24 -16.31
C TRP A 41 -13.93 -4.91 -16.89
N LYS A 42 -13.69 -3.94 -16.01
CA LYS A 42 -13.15 -2.63 -16.38
C LYS A 42 -11.85 -2.39 -15.65
N THR A 43 -10.81 -2.03 -16.38
CA THR A 43 -9.52 -1.65 -15.80
C THR A 43 -9.69 -0.41 -14.92
N CYS A 44 -9.14 -0.47 -13.71
CA CYS A 44 -9.09 0.65 -12.80
C CYS A 44 -7.98 1.62 -13.24
N LYS A 45 -8.28 2.93 -13.20
CA LYS A 45 -7.29 3.97 -13.49
C LYS A 45 -6.26 4.03 -12.36
N ARG A 46 -4.98 3.94 -12.72
CA ARG A 46 -3.86 4.25 -11.83
C ARG A 46 -3.90 5.73 -11.44
N ARG A 47 -3.57 6.03 -10.20
CA ARG A 47 -3.43 7.38 -9.66
C ARG A 47 -2.15 7.49 -8.85
N SER A 48 -1.53 8.65 -8.87
CA SER A 48 -0.43 8.99 -7.98
C SER A 48 -0.98 9.40 -6.62
N ILE A 49 -0.63 8.65 -5.58
CA ILE A 49 -0.92 8.95 -4.18
C ILE A 49 0.32 9.60 -3.57
N ILE A 50 0.25 10.91 -3.36
CA ILE A 50 1.35 11.68 -2.78
C ILE A 50 1.21 11.68 -1.25
N ARG A 51 2.23 11.18 -0.54
CA ARG A 51 2.38 11.30 0.91
C ARG A 51 3.39 12.40 1.21
N LYS A 52 2.87 13.55 1.64
CA LYS A 52 3.70 14.70 2.04
C LYS A 52 4.38 14.45 3.38
N HIS A 53 5.62 14.90 3.52
CA HIS A 53 6.33 14.84 4.78
C HIS A 53 7.01 16.18 5.10
N LYS A 54 6.96 16.59 6.36
CA LYS A 54 7.51 17.89 6.79
C LYS A 54 9.05 17.96 6.71
N TYR A 55 9.72 16.81 6.87
CA TYR A 55 11.18 16.73 7.03
C TYR A 55 11.88 15.80 6.02
N ALA A 56 11.14 15.28 5.05
CA ALA A 56 11.65 14.31 4.09
C ALA A 56 10.99 14.56 2.75
N PRO A 57 11.60 14.12 1.63
CA PRO A 57 10.99 14.23 0.32
C PRO A 57 9.59 13.60 0.31
N ASP A 58 8.70 14.21 -0.48
CA ASP A 58 7.38 13.67 -0.73
C ASP A 58 7.52 12.28 -1.37
N LYS A 59 6.80 11.31 -0.85
CA LYS A 59 6.75 9.96 -1.44
C LYS A 59 5.53 9.84 -2.33
N VAL A 60 5.74 9.38 -3.56
CA VAL A 60 4.65 9.13 -4.51
C VAL A 60 4.49 7.62 -4.66
N TYR A 61 3.25 7.16 -4.53
CA TYR A 61 2.88 5.76 -4.67
C TYR A 61 1.90 5.60 -5.81
N VAL A 62 1.98 4.49 -6.55
CA VAL A 62 0.89 4.08 -7.44
C VAL A 62 -0.27 3.58 -6.59
N GLY A 63 -1.48 4.03 -6.90
CA GLY A 63 -2.67 3.55 -6.22
C GLY A 63 -3.93 3.66 -7.05
N TYR A 64 -4.99 3.13 -6.47
CA TYR A 64 -6.28 2.94 -7.11
C TYR A 64 -7.38 3.41 -6.16
N SER A 65 -8.50 3.84 -6.74
CA SER A 65 -9.70 4.10 -5.96
C SER A 65 -10.95 3.80 -6.74
N TRP A 66 -11.98 3.35 -6.05
CA TRP A 66 -13.30 3.12 -6.62
C TRP A 66 -14.39 3.28 -5.56
N SER A 67 -15.62 3.47 -6.00
CA SER A 67 -16.78 3.43 -5.11
C SER A 67 -17.20 1.99 -4.85
N TYR A 68 -17.43 1.66 -3.57
CA TYR A 68 -17.95 0.39 -3.09
C TYR A 68 -18.88 0.65 -1.90
N LYS A 69 -20.13 0.14 -1.96
CA LYS A 69 -21.16 0.36 -0.92
C LYS A 69 -21.29 1.82 -0.48
N ASN A 70 -21.38 2.74 -1.45
CA ASN A 70 -21.45 4.20 -1.24
C ASN A 70 -20.26 4.83 -0.49
N LYS A 71 -19.13 4.13 -0.40
CA LYS A 71 -17.88 4.63 0.17
C LYS A 71 -16.77 4.57 -0.86
N VAL A 72 -15.88 5.55 -0.84
CA VAL A 72 -14.67 5.51 -1.65
C VAL A 72 -13.67 4.58 -0.98
N PHE A 73 -13.33 3.50 -1.67
CA PHE A 73 -12.19 2.66 -1.33
C PHE A 73 -10.96 3.19 -2.06
N ALA A 74 -9.84 3.36 -1.36
CA ALA A 74 -8.56 3.76 -1.94
C ALA A 74 -7.44 2.90 -1.36
N CYS A 75 -6.55 2.43 -2.22
CA CYS A 75 -5.46 1.54 -1.84
C CYS A 75 -4.24 1.73 -2.75
N THR A 76 -3.04 1.48 -2.24
CA THR A 76 -1.80 1.47 -3.06
C THR A 76 -1.70 0.16 -3.84
N GLU A 77 -0.98 0.19 -4.97
CA GLU A 77 -0.71 -0.99 -5.80
C GLU A 77 0.01 -2.07 -5.00
N SER A 78 1.04 -1.70 -4.24
CA SER A 78 1.79 -2.61 -3.35
C SER A 78 0.89 -3.41 -2.41
N ARG A 79 -0.13 -2.77 -1.81
CA ARG A 79 -1.07 -3.41 -0.90
C ARG A 79 -2.04 -4.34 -1.62
N LEU A 80 -2.49 -3.96 -2.82
CA LEU A 80 -3.37 -4.82 -3.62
C LEU A 80 -2.63 -6.08 -4.06
N VAL A 81 -1.42 -5.92 -4.58
CA VAL A 81 -0.55 -7.02 -5.02
C VAL A 81 -0.23 -7.95 -3.86
N TYR A 82 0.20 -7.42 -2.71
CA TYR A 82 0.49 -8.21 -1.53
C TYR A 82 -0.75 -8.99 -1.05
N ALA A 83 -1.89 -8.31 -0.86
CA ALA A 83 -3.12 -8.93 -0.37
C ALA A 83 -3.67 -10.00 -1.31
N TYR A 84 -3.45 -9.85 -2.62
CA TYR A 84 -4.01 -10.76 -3.63
C TYR A 84 -3.15 -12.02 -3.84
N PHE A 85 -1.83 -11.89 -3.75
CA PHE A 85 -0.88 -12.97 -4.09
C PHE A 85 -0.11 -13.55 -2.90
N ILE A 86 0.22 -12.75 -1.89
CA ILE A 86 1.05 -13.18 -0.76
C ILE A 86 0.18 -13.60 0.42
N GLY A 87 -0.70 -12.70 0.87
CA GLY A 87 -1.58 -12.99 1.99
C GLY A 87 -2.23 -11.76 2.61
N ASP A 88 -3.08 -12.01 3.60
CA ASP A 88 -3.83 -10.97 4.27
C ASP A 88 -2.92 -9.97 4.99
N ILE A 89 -3.33 -8.70 4.97
CA ILE A 89 -2.69 -7.60 5.67
C ILE A 89 -3.54 -7.31 6.92
N PRO A 90 -3.06 -7.62 8.14
CA PRO A 90 -3.78 -7.31 9.37
C PRO A 90 -3.83 -5.81 9.66
N ASP A 91 -4.60 -5.42 10.68
CA ASP A 91 -4.58 -4.05 11.17
C ASP A 91 -3.20 -3.68 11.74
N ASP A 92 -2.80 -2.43 11.56
CA ASP A 92 -1.51 -1.86 12.02
C ASP A 92 -0.23 -2.48 11.41
N TYR A 93 -0.40 -3.29 10.37
CA TYR A 93 0.69 -3.69 9.48
C TYR A 93 0.70 -2.85 8.20
N ASP A 94 1.91 -2.53 7.74
CA ASP A 94 2.19 -1.82 6.51
C ASP A 94 2.98 -2.73 5.54
N VAL A 95 2.70 -2.60 4.25
CA VAL A 95 3.50 -3.23 3.21
C VAL A 95 4.69 -2.32 2.92
N ASP A 96 5.88 -2.83 3.18
CA ASP A 96 7.17 -2.18 2.98
C ASP A 96 7.85 -2.69 1.70
N HIS A 97 8.58 -1.81 1.04
CA HIS A 97 9.42 -2.10 -0.11
C HIS A 97 10.84 -2.36 0.38
N ILE A 98 11.40 -3.54 0.12
CA ILE A 98 12.73 -3.94 0.63
C ILE A 98 13.79 -2.94 0.15
N ASP A 99 13.76 -2.60 -1.14
CA ASP A 99 14.67 -1.64 -1.79
C ASP A 99 14.34 -0.15 -1.55
N ASN A 100 13.29 0.16 -0.78
CA ASN A 100 12.77 1.51 -0.55
C ASN A 100 12.25 2.25 -1.80
N ASP A 101 12.13 1.59 -2.95
CA ASP A 101 11.55 2.15 -4.17
C ASP A 101 10.02 1.91 -4.21
N PRO A 102 9.18 2.97 -4.10
CA PRO A 102 7.73 2.82 -4.12
C PRO A 102 7.16 2.36 -5.47
N TYR A 103 7.95 2.36 -6.55
CA TYR A 103 7.54 1.91 -7.88
C TYR A 103 7.84 0.42 -8.12
N ASN A 104 8.78 -0.18 -7.38
CA ASN A 104 9.13 -1.59 -7.52
C ASN A 104 8.14 -2.49 -6.76
N ASN A 105 6.99 -2.78 -7.38
CA ASN A 105 5.94 -3.61 -6.79
C ASN A 105 6.08 -5.11 -7.09
N LYS A 106 7.30 -5.61 -7.35
CA LYS A 106 7.55 -7.05 -7.52
C LYS A 106 7.23 -7.79 -6.22
N LEU A 107 6.62 -8.98 -6.31
CA LEU A 107 6.23 -9.76 -5.14
C LEU A 107 7.40 -10.02 -4.19
N SER A 108 8.59 -10.30 -4.73
CA SER A 108 9.81 -10.52 -3.96
C SER A 108 10.37 -9.28 -3.28
N ASN A 109 9.96 -8.07 -3.70
CA ASN A 109 10.37 -6.80 -3.12
C ASN A 109 9.40 -6.29 -2.04
N LEU A 110 8.26 -6.96 -1.84
CA LEU A 110 7.27 -6.56 -0.85
C LEU A 110 7.38 -7.44 0.40
N ARG A 111 7.33 -6.79 1.57
CA ARG A 111 7.24 -7.47 2.87
C ARG A 111 6.22 -6.80 3.76
N LEU A 112 5.72 -7.54 4.74
CA LEU A 112 4.83 -7.01 5.76
C LEU A 112 5.67 -6.61 6.98
N LEU A 113 5.50 -5.37 7.46
CA LEU A 113 6.10 -4.89 8.69
C LEU A 113 5.04 -4.30 9.60
N THR A 114 5.25 -4.39 10.91
CA THR A 114 4.52 -3.55 11.86
C THR A 114 4.87 -2.09 11.66
N ARG A 115 3.99 -1.19 12.12
CA ARG A 115 4.27 0.25 12.12
C ARG A 115 5.57 0.60 12.85
N GLU A 116 5.88 -0.08 13.95
CA GLU A 116 7.09 0.16 14.72
C GLU A 116 8.35 -0.27 13.96
N GLU A 117 8.34 -1.45 13.35
CA GLU A 117 9.47 -1.93 12.54
C GLU A 117 9.71 -1.05 11.33
N ASN A 118 8.64 -0.63 10.64
CA ASN A 118 8.74 0.28 9.51
C ASN A 118 9.33 1.64 9.94
N LEU A 119 8.94 2.15 11.11
CA LEU A 119 9.55 3.35 11.68
C LEU A 119 11.03 3.12 11.99
N LYS A 120 11.39 2.04 12.70
CA LYS A 120 12.78 1.68 13.02
C LYS A 120 13.66 1.59 11.77
N LYS A 121 13.17 0.93 10.71
CA LYS A 121 13.86 0.86 9.41
C LYS A 121 14.16 2.25 8.86
N ARG A 122 13.16 3.15 8.86
CA ARG A 122 13.35 4.53 8.40
C ARG A 122 14.38 5.32 9.21
N PHE A 123 14.56 5.00 10.49
CA PHE A 123 15.63 5.60 11.30
C PHE A 123 17.02 5.09 10.87
N MET A 124 17.14 3.78 10.62
CA MET A 124 18.40 3.16 10.19
C MET A 124 18.83 3.59 8.78
N ASP A 125 17.86 3.71 7.85
CA ASP A 125 18.13 4.04 6.45
C ASP A 125 18.46 5.53 6.22
N ASN A 126 18.21 6.40 7.19
CA ASN A 126 18.48 7.85 7.07
C ASN A 126 19.01 8.42 8.39
N PRO A 127 20.24 8.07 8.81
CA PRO A 127 20.80 8.44 10.11
C PRO A 127 20.90 9.95 10.32
N ASP A 128 21.08 10.72 9.24
CA ASP A 128 21.24 12.19 9.27
C ASP A 128 19.92 12.95 9.47
N ASN A 129 18.79 12.25 9.51
CA ASN A 129 17.52 12.88 9.80
C ASN A 129 17.55 13.46 11.23
N PRO A 130 17.37 14.79 11.42
CA PRO A 130 17.53 15.44 12.71
C PRO A 130 16.59 14.89 13.79
N LYS A 131 15.47 14.23 13.43
CA LYS A 131 14.59 13.54 14.39
C LYS A 131 15.17 12.26 14.99
N ASN A 132 16.13 11.63 14.32
CA ASN A 132 16.77 10.41 14.77
C ASN A 132 17.68 10.68 15.96
N GLN A 133 18.31 11.87 15.99
CA GLN A 133 19.17 12.31 17.09
C GLN A 133 18.39 12.46 18.41
N TRP A 134 17.13 12.93 18.39
CA TRP A 134 16.34 13.16 19.61
C TRP A 134 15.83 11.89 20.30
N GLN A 135 15.60 10.79 19.57
CA GLN A 135 15.18 9.52 20.18
C GLN A 135 16.35 8.76 20.80
N TYR A 136 17.56 8.83 20.20
CA TYR A 136 18.78 8.30 20.81
C TYR A 136 19.10 8.96 22.17
N ILE A 137 18.94 10.28 22.28
CA ILE A 137 19.18 11.03 23.53
C ILE A 137 18.18 10.67 24.65
N LYS A 138 16.97 10.20 24.31
CA LYS A 138 15.98 9.77 25.32
C LYS A 138 16.19 8.33 25.81
N GLY A 139 16.67 7.43 24.94
CA GLY A 139 16.93 6.04 25.31
C GLY A 139 18.06 5.86 26.33
N GLU A 140 19.01 6.79 26.41
CA GLU A 140 20.08 6.77 27.43
C GLU A 140 19.62 7.28 28.82
N LYS A 141 18.47 7.95 28.92
CA LYS A 141 18.01 8.53 30.20
C LYS A 141 17.18 7.57 31.07
N ASP A 142 16.62 6.52 30.49
CA ASP A 142 15.81 5.52 31.22
C ASP A 142 16.64 4.29 31.67
N GLY A 143 17.97 4.37 31.57
CA GLY A 143 18.92 3.30 31.90
C GLY A 143 19.85 3.60 33.08
N ARG A 144 19.44 4.42 34.07
CA ARG A 144 20.15 4.60 35.34
C ARG A 144 19.20 4.65 36.51
#